data_AF-A0A1G2XG33-F1
#
_entry.id   AF-A0A1G2XG33-F1
#
_cell.length_a   1.000
_cell.length_b   1.000
_cell.length_c   1.000
_cell.angle_alpha   90.00
_cell.angle_beta   90.00
_cell.angle_gamma   90.00
#
_symmetry.space_group_name_H-M   'P 1'
#
loop_
_entity.id
_entity.type
_entity.pdbx_description
1 polymer ?
#
loop_
_entity_poly.entity_id
_entity_poly.type
_entity_poly.pdbx_seq_one_letter_code
_entity_poly.pdbx_strand_id
1 'polypeptide(L)'
;MVFNIIARNQDDHVKNIAFLMDRSGNWSLAPAFDMIYSYQPGGNWTSSHQMTVNGKRDNFTLDDFLACGKSALLKRGQAKAILNEVRQIVSCWTDYADHAGVNSNQRDKIHKTLRLNPFE
;
A
#
# COMPACT_ATOMS: atom_id res chain seq x y z
N MET A 1 3.97 -2.25 -1.24
CA MET A 1 3.62 -1.54 -2.48
C MET A 1 2.10 -1.51 -2.72
N VAL A 2 1.44 -2.61 -3.11
CA VAL A 2 -0.02 -2.61 -3.44
C VAL A 2 -0.86 -2.03 -2.30
N PHE A 3 -0.62 -2.49 -1.07
CA PHE A 3 -1.28 -1.95 0.12
C PHE A 3 -1.08 -0.44 0.24
N ASN A 4 0.16 0.05 0.17
CA ASN A 4 0.46 1.47 0.28
C ASN A 4 -0.28 2.32 -0.75
N ILE A 5 -0.37 1.83 -2.00
CA ILE A 5 -1.12 2.50 -3.08
C ILE A 5 -2.62 2.58 -2.76
N ILE A 6 -3.23 1.47 -2.37
CA ILE A 6 -4.69 1.38 -2.16
C ILE A 6 -5.10 2.08 -0.85
N ALA A 7 -4.36 1.82 0.22
CA ALA A 7 -4.61 2.32 1.57
C ALA A 7 -4.10 3.75 1.80
N ARG A 8 -3.46 4.38 0.80
CA ARG A 8 -2.91 5.74 0.88
C ARG A 8 -1.84 5.89 1.97
N ASN A 9 -0.92 4.93 2.05
CA ASN A 9 0.34 5.10 2.79
C ASN A 9 1.39 5.70 1.84
N GLN A 10 1.50 7.04 1.78
CA GLN A 10 2.45 7.73 0.89
C GLN A 10 3.84 7.91 1.53
N ASP A 11 3.96 7.72 2.84
CA ASP A 11 5.25 7.71 3.56
C ASP A 11 6.00 6.37 3.39
N ASP A 12 5.99 5.84 2.17
CA ASP A 12 6.49 4.50 1.85
C ASP A 12 7.98 4.46 1.51
N HIS A 13 8.79 5.24 2.23
CA HIS A 13 10.21 5.39 1.93
C HIS A 13 11.05 4.16 2.29
N VAL A 14 12.28 4.10 1.74
CA VAL A 14 13.19 2.95 1.89
C VAL A 14 13.56 2.60 3.34
N LYS A 15 13.43 3.53 4.30
CA LYS A 15 13.66 3.25 5.73
C LYS A 15 12.53 2.43 6.38
N ASN A 16 11.38 2.30 5.72
CA ASN A 16 10.26 1.46 6.16
C ASN A 16 10.34 0.02 5.61
N ILE A 17 11.51 -0.36 5.06
CA ILE A 17 11.83 -1.72 4.66
C ILE A 17 13.06 -2.16 5.45
N ALA A 18 12.91 -3.19 6.26
CA ALA A 18 13.99 -3.72 7.08
C ALA A 18 14.14 -5.23 6.90
N PHE A 19 15.32 -5.73 7.22
CA PHE A 19 15.63 -7.15 7.27
C PHE A 19 16.03 -7.52 8.70
N LEU A 20 15.62 -8.70 9.13
CA LEU A 20 16.07 -9.32 10.37
C LEU A 20 17.22 -10.27 10.04
N MET A 21 18.20 -10.34 10.93
CA MET A 21 19.27 -11.34 10.87
C MET A 21 19.23 -12.17 12.15
N ASP A 22 19.19 -13.50 12.00
CA ASP A 22 19.31 -14.40 13.15
C ASP A 22 20.78 -14.53 13.62
N ARG A 23 20.99 -15.23 14.74
CA ARG A 23 22.34 -15.45 15.30
C ARG A 23 23.25 -16.30 14.41
N SER A 24 22.68 -17.05 13.48
CA SER A 24 23.42 -17.86 12.50
C SER A 24 23.77 -17.05 11.25
N GLY A 25 23.35 -15.80 11.15
CA GLY A 25 23.60 -14.92 10.01
C GLY A 25 22.58 -15.05 8.88
N ASN A 26 21.46 -15.76 9.09
CA ASN A 26 20.42 -15.87 8.08
C ASN A 26 19.57 -14.59 8.07
N TRP A 27 19.37 -14.04 6.87
CA TRP A 27 18.56 -12.84 6.66
C TRP A 27 17.14 -13.21 6.24
N SER A 28 16.17 -12.50 6.79
CA SER A 28 14.78 -12.54 6.35
C SER A 28 14.22 -11.12 6.26
N LEU A 29 13.20 -10.91 5.43
CA LEU A 29 12.45 -9.65 5.47
C LEU A 29 11.78 -9.50 6.85
N ALA A 30 11.85 -8.31 7.43
CA ALA A 30 11.12 -8.03 8.66
C ALA A 30 9.59 -8.03 8.38
N PRO A 31 8.74 -8.33 9.39
CA PRO A 31 7.32 -8.05 9.30
C PRO A 31 7.08 -6.59 8.91
N ALA A 32 5.99 -6.31 8.19
CA ALA A 32 5.64 -4.93 7.84
C ALA A 32 5.42 -4.10 9.11
N PHE A 33 5.99 -2.89 9.12
CA PHE A 33 5.86 -1.91 10.20
C PHE A 33 5.59 -0.53 9.60
N ASP A 34 5.21 0.42 10.46
CA ASP A 34 4.83 1.79 10.05
C ASP A 34 3.74 1.82 8.96
N MET A 35 2.75 0.93 9.14
CA MET A 35 1.61 0.78 8.24
C MET A 35 0.50 1.75 8.65
N ILE A 36 0.66 3.03 8.32
CA ILE A 36 -0.27 4.10 8.70
C ILE A 36 -0.91 4.78 7.49
N TYR A 37 -2.07 5.40 7.69
CA TYR A 37 -2.63 6.33 6.72
C TYR A 37 -1.76 7.60 6.68
N SER A 38 -1.17 7.89 5.52
CA SER A 38 -0.25 9.01 5.33
C SER A 38 -0.52 9.68 3.98
N TYR A 39 -1.68 10.33 3.85
CA TYR A 39 -2.00 11.09 2.65
C TYR A 39 -2.51 12.48 2.99
N GLN A 40 -1.73 13.48 2.57
CA GLN A 40 -2.04 14.89 2.74
C GLN A 40 -1.87 15.59 1.38
N PRO A 41 -2.94 15.76 0.58
CA PRO A 41 -2.87 16.31 -0.78
C PRO A 41 -2.17 17.68 -0.88
N GLY A 42 -2.31 18.54 0.13
CA GLY A 42 -1.65 19.84 0.21
C GLY A 42 -0.34 19.85 0.99
N GLY A 43 0.16 18.69 1.43
CA GLY A 43 1.38 18.54 2.19
C GLY A 43 2.62 18.40 1.30
N ASN A 44 3.78 18.81 1.81
CA ASN A 44 5.04 18.73 1.06
C ASN A 44 5.59 17.30 0.94
N TRP A 45 5.25 16.41 1.87
CA TRP A 45 5.92 15.12 2.04
C TRP A 45 5.06 13.90 1.70
N THR A 46 3.76 13.97 2.00
CA THR A 46 2.82 12.84 1.85
C THR A 46 1.68 13.15 0.89
N SER A 47 1.87 14.12 0.00
CA SER A 47 0.96 14.36 -1.14
C SER A 47 1.12 13.31 -2.25
N SER A 48 2.29 12.66 -2.33
CA SER A 48 2.62 11.62 -3.31
C SER A 48 3.52 10.54 -2.69
N HIS A 49 3.57 9.35 -3.31
CA HIS A 49 4.43 8.25 -2.87
C HIS A 49 5.90 8.67 -2.84
N GLN A 50 6.66 8.27 -1.82
CA GLN A 50 8.09 8.55 -1.76
C GLN A 50 8.88 7.63 -2.70
N MET A 51 8.44 6.38 -2.86
CA MET A 51 8.97 5.46 -3.87
C MET A 51 8.14 5.45 -5.15
N THR A 52 8.77 5.12 -6.28
CA THR A 52 8.06 4.96 -7.55
C THR A 52 7.60 3.53 -7.77
N VAL A 53 6.51 3.37 -8.52
CA VAL A 53 6.04 2.09 -9.04
C VAL A 53 5.94 2.23 -10.54
N ASN A 54 6.75 1.44 -11.25
CA ASN A 54 6.90 1.54 -12.71
C ASN A 54 7.20 2.98 -13.18
N GLY A 55 8.05 3.71 -12.44
CA GLY A 55 8.40 5.11 -12.72
C GLY A 55 7.34 6.15 -12.32
N LYS A 56 6.18 5.73 -11.78
CA LYS A 56 5.08 6.62 -11.40
C LYS A 56 4.95 6.78 -9.88
N ARG A 57 4.36 7.90 -9.45
CA ARG A 57 3.96 8.18 -8.05
C ARG A 57 2.46 8.43 -7.89
N ASP A 58 1.72 8.49 -9.00
CA ASP A 58 0.26 8.55 -9.02
C ASP A 58 -0.22 8.10 -10.42
N ASN A 59 -1.54 8.10 -10.64
CA ASN A 59 -2.18 7.70 -11.90
C ASN A 59 -1.75 6.28 -12.33
N PHE A 60 -1.73 5.37 -11.36
CA PHE A 60 -1.41 3.96 -11.60
C PHE A 60 -2.50 3.30 -12.43
N THR A 61 -2.08 2.45 -13.37
CA THR A 61 -2.93 1.58 -14.19
C THR A 61 -2.71 0.13 -13.78
N LEU A 62 -3.56 -0.78 -14.25
CA LEU A 62 -3.36 -2.22 -14.03
C LEU A 62 -1.99 -2.68 -14.52
N ASP A 63 -1.56 -2.17 -15.67
CA ASP A 63 -0.26 -2.50 -16.28
C ASP A 63 0.94 -2.17 -15.40
N ASP A 64 0.87 -1.11 -14.57
CA ASP A 64 1.96 -0.78 -13.65
C ASP A 64 2.16 -1.89 -12.61
N PHE A 65 1.06 -2.46 -12.09
CA PHE A 65 1.13 -3.59 -11.17
C PHE A 65 1.60 -4.87 -11.85
N LEU A 66 1.15 -5.12 -13.09
CA LEU A 66 1.58 -6.29 -13.86
C LEU A 66 3.07 -6.22 -14.21
N ALA A 67 3.57 -5.04 -14.58
CA ALA A 67 4.98 -4.79 -14.83
C ALA A 67 5.83 -5.05 -13.58
N CYS A 68 5.42 -4.51 -12.42
CA CYS A 68 6.10 -4.79 -11.15
C CYS A 68 6.05 -6.28 -10.78
N GLY A 69 4.92 -6.94 -10.98
CA GLY A 69 4.79 -8.38 -10.74
C GLY A 69 5.74 -9.21 -11.60
N LYS A 70 5.92 -8.84 -12.87
CA LYS A 70 6.89 -9.47 -13.78
C LYS A 70 8.33 -9.26 -13.28
N SER A 71 8.69 -8.04 -12.88
CA SER A 71 10.02 -7.73 -12.32
C SER A 71 10.29 -8.48 -11.01
N ALA A 72 9.26 -8.74 -10.22
CA ALA A 72 9.33 -9.54 -8.99
C ALA A 72 9.21 -11.06 -9.23
N LEU A 73 9.24 -11.51 -10.50
CA LEU A 73 9.15 -12.92 -10.89
C LEU A 73 7.88 -13.64 -10.39
N LEU A 74 6.79 -12.89 -10.21
CA LEU A 74 5.49 -13.47 -9.86
C LEU A 74 4.94 -14.32 -11.01
N LYS A 75 4.32 -15.44 -10.68
CA LYS A 75 3.63 -16.30 -11.64
C LYS A 75 2.46 -15.56 -12.27
N ARG A 76 2.07 -16.00 -13.48
CA ARG A 76 0.92 -15.46 -14.20
C ARG A 76 -0.31 -15.42 -13.29
N GLY A 77 -0.96 -14.26 -13.22
CA GLY A 77 -2.17 -14.04 -12.42
C GLY A 77 -1.93 -13.66 -10.95
N GLN A 78 -0.75 -13.92 -10.37
CA GLN A 78 -0.50 -13.61 -8.96
C GLN A 78 -0.56 -12.11 -8.65
N ALA A 79 0.01 -11.25 -9.50
CA ALA A 79 -0.05 -9.80 -9.32
C ALA A 79 -1.49 -9.29 -9.27
N LYS A 80 -2.36 -9.80 -10.16
CA LYS A 80 -3.79 -9.45 -10.20
C LYS A 80 -4.54 -10.01 -8.99
N ALA A 81 -4.20 -11.23 -8.55
CA ALA A 81 -4.77 -11.83 -7.35
C ALA A 81 -4.46 -10.99 -6.09
N ILE A 82 -3.19 -10.63 -5.88
CA ILE A 82 -2.76 -9.78 -4.77
C ILE A 82 -3.46 -8.41 -4.84
N LEU A 83 -3.53 -7.81 -6.03
CA LEU A 83 -4.22 -6.52 -6.21
C LEU A 83 -5.69 -6.59 -5.78
N ASN A 84 -6.41 -7.63 -6.21
CA ASN A 84 -7.81 -7.83 -5.87
C ASN A 84 -8.02 -8.12 -4.39
N GLU A 85 -7.19 -8.99 -3.81
CA GLU A 85 -7.24 -9.35 -2.39
C GLU A 85 -7.04 -8.11 -1.51
N VAL A 86 -5.97 -7.35 -1.74
CA VAL A 86 -5.68 -6.14 -0.96
C VAL A 86 -6.80 -5.12 -1.12
N ARG A 87 -7.32 -4.92 -2.33
CA ARG A 87 -8.44 -4.01 -2.57
C ARG A 87 -9.69 -4.43 -1.81
N GLN A 88 -10.02 -5.72 -1.83
CA GLN A 88 -11.17 -6.25 -1.10
C GLN A 88 -11.00 -6.03 0.41
N ILE A 89 -9.84 -6.34 0.97
CA ILE A 89 -9.58 -6.13 2.40
C ILE A 89 -9.64 -4.64 2.76
N VAL A 90 -9.01 -3.76 1.99
CA VAL A 90 -9.02 -2.32 2.28
C VAL A 90 -10.43 -1.72 2.11
N SER A 91 -11.30 -2.31 1.29
CA SER A 91 -12.70 -1.88 1.16
C SER A 91 -13.50 -2.05 2.47
N CYS A 92 -13.08 -2.97 3.35
CA CYS A 92 -13.65 -3.16 4.69
C CYS A 92 -13.13 -2.13 5.72
N TRP A 93 -12.44 -1.06 5.30
CA TRP A 93 -11.88 -0.04 6.19
C TRP A 93 -12.87 0.47 7.24
N THR A 94 -14.12 0.73 6.86
CA THR A 94 -15.14 1.25 7.78
C THR A 94 -15.34 0.33 8.97
N ASP A 95 -15.44 -0.99 8.73
CA ASP A 95 -15.63 -2.00 9.78
C ASP A 95 -14.42 -2.08 10.71
N TYR A 96 -13.21 -2.07 10.14
CA TYR A 96 -11.97 -2.08 10.93
C TYR A 96 -11.81 -0.82 11.76
N ALA A 97 -12.12 0.33 11.18
CA ALA A 97 -12.03 1.63 11.84
C ALA A 97 -13.04 1.74 12.99
N ASP A 98 -14.26 1.24 12.80
CA ASP A 98 -15.28 1.20 13.84
C ASP A 98 -14.87 0.28 14.99
N HIS A 99 -14.36 -0.92 14.67
CA HIS A 99 -13.85 -1.85 15.68
C HIS A 99 -12.66 -1.28 16.46
N ALA A 100 -11.79 -0.52 15.79
CA ALA A 100 -10.64 0.14 16.41
C ALA A 100 -10.99 1.45 17.14
N GLY A 101 -12.24 1.91 17.08
CA GLY A 101 -12.68 3.14 17.74
C GLY A 101 -12.18 4.44 17.06
N VAL A 102 -11.88 4.40 15.76
CA VAL A 102 -11.53 5.61 14.99
C VAL A 102 -12.74 6.54 14.93
N ASN A 103 -12.52 7.83 15.20
CA ASN A 103 -13.59 8.82 15.10
C ASN A 103 -14.26 8.80 13.71
N SER A 104 -15.58 8.80 13.66
CA SER A 104 -16.36 8.69 12.41
C SER A 104 -15.98 9.74 11.36
N ASN A 105 -15.73 10.99 11.76
CA ASN A 105 -15.29 12.02 10.82
C ASN A 105 -13.93 11.69 10.18
N GLN A 106 -13.00 11.11 10.95
CA GLN A 106 -11.69 10.71 10.44
C GLN A 106 -11.80 9.45 9.57
N ARG A 107 -12.56 8.45 10.03
CA ARG A 107 -12.87 7.23 9.27
C ARG A 107 -13.43 7.58 7.89
N ASP A 108 -14.45 8.42 7.83
CA ASP A 108 -15.14 8.77 6.58
C ASP A 108 -14.27 9.61 5.65
N LYS A 109 -13.43 10.51 6.21
CA LYS A 109 -12.41 11.24 5.45
C LYS A 109 -11.39 10.30 4.82
N ILE A 110 -10.86 9.36 5.59
CA ILE A 110 -9.89 8.37 5.08
C ILE A 110 -10.54 7.52 3.99
N HIS A 111 -11.73 6.98 4.25
CA HIS A 111 -12.45 6.10 3.32
C HIS A 111 -12.58 6.71 1.92
N LYS A 112 -12.96 7.99 1.84
CA LYS A 112 -13.12 8.73 0.58
C LYS A 112 -11.84 8.86 -0.24
N THR A 113 -10.67 8.67 0.37
CA THR A 113 -9.37 8.81 -0.31
C THR A 113 -8.78 7.47 -0.77
N LEU A 114 -9.28 6.35 -0.25
CA LEU A 114 -8.80 5.00 -0.59
C LEU A 114 -9.01 4.72 -2.08
N ARG A 115 -8.04 4.07 -2.73
CA ARG A 115 -8.13 3.75 -4.17
C ARG A 115 -8.87 2.42 -4.38
N LEU A 116 -10.19 2.41 -4.18
CA LEU A 116 -11.03 1.20 -4.21
C LEU A 116 -11.62 0.85 -5.57
N ASN A 117 -11.60 1.79 -6.53
CA ASN A 117 -12.04 1.51 -7.90
C ASN A 117 -11.10 0.51 -8.58
N PRO A 118 -11.60 -0.31 -9.54
CA PRO A 118 -10.73 -1.10 -10.38
C PRO A 118 -9.67 -0.23 -11.05
N PHE A 119 -8.44 -0.73 -11.12
CA PHE A 119 -7.42 -0.15 -11.99
C PHE A 119 -7.66 -0.66 -13.40
N GLU A 120 -7.77 0.26 -14.36
CA GLU A 120 -7.86 -0.02 -15.79
C GLU A 120 -6.47 -0.17 -16.40
#